data_AF-A0A7J8T940-F1
#
_entry.id   AF-A0A7J8T940-F1
#
_cell.length_a   1.000
_cell.length_b   1.000
_cell.length_c   1.000
_cell.angle_alpha   90.00
_cell.angle_beta   90.00
_cell.angle_gamma   90.00
#
_symmetry.space_group_name_H-M   'P 1'
#
loop_
_entity.id
_entity.type
_entity.pdbx_description
1 polymer ?
#
loop_
_entity_poly.entity_id
_entity_poly.type
_entity_poly.pdbx_seq_one_letter_code
_entity_poly.pdbx_strand_id
1 'polypeptide(L)'
;MICSICEELCYSSSSSSSTYGCMECKFFLHKSCMKSIRRQLINHCIHPCSLIFITCPYGRLQQCDCCGKRFFHGIKFSCGACDLNLHVKCALPTIDSEDAKEIQHLSHPHTLALVQNDEEYGSEPRCVACAQICLAPAPTFRCAALYYVYWPSTPSHSP
;
A
#
# COMPACT_ATOMS: atom_id res chain seq x y z
N MET A 1 -17.00 -3.18 18.00
CA MET A 1 -16.45 -3.93 16.85
C MET A 1 -16.08 -2.93 15.77
N ILE A 2 -14.81 -2.85 15.39
CA ILE A 2 -14.26 -1.93 14.38
C ILE A 2 -13.79 -2.77 13.18
N CYS A 3 -14.03 -2.30 11.97
CA CYS A 3 -13.58 -2.96 10.74
C CYS A 3 -12.07 -2.81 10.56
N SER A 4 -11.36 -3.92 10.35
CA SER A 4 -9.90 -3.91 10.18
C SER A 4 -9.42 -3.27 8.87
N ILE A 5 -10.31 -3.02 7.90
CA ILE A 5 -9.97 -2.37 6.61
C ILE A 5 -10.12 -0.85 6.68
N CYS A 6 -11.30 -0.37 7.06
CA CYS A 6 -11.61 1.07 7.02
C CYS A 6 -11.53 1.76 8.39
N GLU A 7 -11.24 1.02 9.47
CA GLU A 7 -11.14 1.55 10.83
C GLU A 7 -12.47 2.15 11.38
N GLU A 8 -13.61 1.88 10.73
CA GLU A 8 -14.95 2.35 11.13
C GLU A 8 -15.77 1.29 11.90
N LEU A 9 -16.81 1.74 12.64
CA LEU A 9 -17.68 0.84 13.41
C LEU A 9 -18.47 -0.13 12.52
N CYS A 10 -18.55 -1.38 12.95
CA CYS A 10 -19.31 -2.44 12.27
C CYS A 10 -20.82 -2.44 12.54
N TYR A 11 -21.31 -1.55 13.40
CA TYR A 11 -22.71 -1.50 13.87
C TYR A 11 -23.30 -0.09 13.75
N SER A 12 -23.16 0.58 12.61
CA SER A 12 -23.91 1.82 12.38
C SER A 12 -25.41 1.52 12.23
N SER A 13 -26.26 2.34 12.84
CA SER A 13 -27.70 2.15 13.10
C SER A 13 -28.63 2.02 11.87
N SER A 14 -28.07 1.84 10.68
CA SER A 14 -28.82 1.62 9.45
C SER A 14 -28.70 0.15 9.07
N SER A 15 -29.79 -0.58 9.27
CA SER A 15 -30.02 -1.97 8.88
C SER A 15 -29.25 -2.39 7.63
N SER A 16 -28.44 -3.47 7.73
CA SER A 16 -27.84 -4.30 6.66
C SER A 16 -26.32 -4.28 6.42
N SER A 17 -25.48 -3.72 7.32
CA SER A 17 -24.03 -3.98 7.21
C SER A 17 -23.66 -5.36 7.81
N SER A 18 -23.88 -6.45 7.06
CA SER A 18 -23.38 -7.76 7.47
C SER A 18 -21.86 -7.71 7.64
N THR A 19 -21.37 -8.23 8.77
CA THR A 19 -19.94 -8.25 9.11
C THR A 19 -19.45 -9.69 9.23
N TYR A 20 -18.23 -9.93 8.77
CA TYR A 20 -17.50 -11.16 9.04
C TYR A 20 -16.56 -10.91 10.20
N GLY A 21 -16.46 -11.82 11.16
CA GLY A 21 -15.49 -11.64 12.22
C GLY A 21 -15.40 -12.79 13.19
N CYS A 22 -14.32 -12.76 13.97
CA CYS A 22 -14.07 -13.65 15.08
C CYS A 22 -13.88 -12.81 16.35
N MET A 23 -14.69 -13.08 17.37
CA MET A 23 -14.61 -12.39 18.67
C MET A 23 -13.29 -12.67 19.38
N GLU A 24 -12.81 -13.92 19.34
CA GLU A 24 -11.57 -14.34 20.00
C GLU A 24 -10.35 -13.63 19.39
N CYS A 25 -10.28 -13.58 18.04
CA CYS A 25 -9.22 -12.86 17.34
C CYS A 25 -9.40 -11.34 17.34
N LYS A 26 -10.54 -10.82 17.83
CA LYS A 26 -10.97 -9.41 17.71
C LYS A 26 -10.86 -8.87 16.28
N PHE A 27 -11.17 -9.71 15.31
CA PHE A 27 -11.02 -9.41 13.88
C PHE A 27 -12.39 -9.27 13.24
N PHE A 28 -12.70 -8.11 12.66
CA PHE A 28 -14.00 -7.84 12.05
C PHE A 28 -13.85 -7.09 10.73
N LEU A 29 -14.71 -7.39 9.77
CA LEU A 29 -14.70 -6.82 8.44
C LEU A 29 -16.13 -6.56 7.97
N HIS A 30 -16.40 -5.39 7.39
CA HIS A 30 -17.63 -5.20 6.63
C HIS A 30 -17.61 -6.07 5.38
N LYS A 31 -18.76 -6.65 5.02
CA LYS A 31 -18.91 -7.39 3.75
C LYS A 31 -18.61 -6.51 2.53
N SER A 32 -18.90 -5.21 2.60
CA SER A 32 -18.56 -4.23 1.56
C SER A 32 -17.05 -4.06 1.43
N CYS A 33 -16.32 -3.84 2.53
CA CYS A 33 -14.86 -3.72 2.52
C CYS A 33 -14.17 -4.97 1.98
N MET A 34 -14.68 -6.16 2.31
CA MET A 34 -14.15 -7.42 1.76
C MET A 34 -14.35 -7.53 0.23
N LYS A 35 -15.44 -6.97 -0.30
CA LYS A 35 -15.72 -6.97 -1.74
C LYS A 35 -14.93 -5.91 -2.51
N SER A 36 -14.70 -4.75 -1.89
CA SER A 36 -14.02 -3.62 -2.53
C SER A 36 -12.49 -3.72 -2.47
N ILE A 37 -11.94 -4.46 -1.49
CA ILE A 37 -10.49 -4.60 -1.38
C ILE A 37 -9.93 -5.40 -2.55
N ARG A 38 -8.91 -4.85 -3.22
CA ARG A 38 -8.19 -5.59 -4.26
C ARG A 38 -7.35 -6.69 -3.62
N ARG A 39 -7.49 -7.93 -4.09
CA ARG A 39 -6.69 -9.07 -3.60
C ARG A 39 -5.22 -8.95 -3.98
N GLN A 40 -4.94 -8.25 -5.08
CA GLN A 40 -3.59 -8.01 -5.57
C GLN A 40 -3.49 -6.57 -6.08
N LEU A 41 -2.37 -5.92 -5.77
CA LEU A 41 -1.97 -4.65 -6.38
C LEU A 41 -0.79 -4.95 -7.29
N ILE A 42 -0.98 -4.75 -8.59
CA ILE A 42 0.03 -5.04 -9.61
C ILE A 42 0.72 -3.72 -9.96
N ASN A 43 2.05 -3.77 -10.11
CA ASN A 43 2.88 -2.63 -10.47
C ASN A 43 2.56 -1.39 -9.62
N HIS A 44 2.59 -1.55 -8.30
CA HIS A 44 2.14 -0.52 -7.36
C HIS A 44 3.18 0.60 -7.24
N CYS A 45 2.75 1.85 -6.99
CA CYS A 45 3.69 2.96 -6.86
C CYS A 45 4.71 2.78 -5.72
N ILE A 46 4.41 1.96 -4.73
CA ILE A 46 5.36 1.68 -3.64
C ILE A 46 6.32 0.54 -4.01
N HIS A 47 5.93 -0.34 -4.94
CA HIS A 47 6.65 -1.58 -5.20
C HIS A 47 6.29 -2.19 -6.57
N PRO A 48 7.28 -2.49 -7.43
CA PRO A 48 7.02 -2.95 -8.80
C PRO A 48 6.46 -4.38 -8.84
N CYS A 49 6.78 -5.22 -7.86
CA CYS A 49 6.20 -6.56 -7.79
C CYS A 49 4.76 -6.52 -7.30
N SER A 50 4.02 -7.58 -7.61
CA SER A 50 2.65 -7.75 -7.13
C SER A 50 2.61 -7.85 -5.60
N LEU A 51 1.83 -6.96 -4.99
CA LEU A 51 1.49 -7.02 -3.58
C LEU A 51 0.22 -7.85 -3.40
N ILE A 52 0.27 -8.85 -2.53
CA ILE A 52 -0.85 -9.74 -2.24
C ILE A 52 -1.49 -9.33 -0.92
N PHE A 53 -2.83 -9.25 -0.91
CA PHE A 53 -3.60 -9.07 0.31
C PHE A 53 -3.59 -10.34 1.14
N ILE A 54 -3.12 -10.24 2.39
CA ILE A 54 -3.01 -11.36 3.33
C ILE A 54 -3.81 -11.03 4.58
N THR A 55 -4.59 -12.01 5.06
CA THR A 55 -5.23 -11.98 6.37
C THR A 55 -4.53 -12.94 7.31
N CYS A 56 -3.99 -12.43 8.42
CA CYS A 56 -3.25 -13.23 9.38
C CYS A 56 -3.70 -12.87 10.81
N PRO A 57 -4.84 -13.43 11.27
CA PRO A 57 -5.43 -13.09 12.59
C PRO A 57 -4.55 -13.50 13.77
N TYR A 58 -3.58 -14.40 13.56
CA TYR A 58 -2.61 -14.86 14.55
C TYR A 58 -1.15 -14.54 14.17
N GLY A 59 -0.94 -13.56 13.29
CA GLY A 59 0.40 -13.20 12.82
C GLY A 59 1.27 -12.60 13.93
N ARG A 60 2.60 -12.69 13.82
CA ARG A 60 3.51 -11.99 14.75
C ARG A 60 3.41 -10.47 14.60
N LEU A 61 4.01 -9.73 15.54
CA LEU A 61 4.23 -8.29 15.40
C LEU A 61 5.04 -8.02 14.13
N GLN A 62 4.54 -7.14 13.27
CA GLN A 62 5.19 -6.72 12.04
C GLN A 62 5.44 -5.22 12.06
N GLN A 63 6.34 -4.76 11.20
CA GLN A 63 6.56 -3.33 10.93
C GLN A 63 6.13 -3.04 9.51
N CYS A 64 5.50 -1.89 9.29
CA CYS A 64 5.17 -1.46 7.94
C CYS A 64 6.40 -0.78 7.33
N ASP A 65 6.87 -1.30 6.20
CA ASP A 65 8.06 -0.77 5.53
C ASP A 65 7.86 0.62 4.93
N CYS A 66 6.61 1.06 4.78
CA CYS A 66 6.32 2.38 4.23
C CYS A 66 6.25 3.49 5.29
N CYS A 67 5.64 3.23 6.45
CA CYS A 67 5.48 4.26 7.50
C CYS A 67 6.27 3.98 8.78
N GLY A 68 6.99 2.86 8.86
CA GLY A 68 7.78 2.44 10.02
C GLY A 68 6.96 2.07 11.27
N LYS A 69 5.62 2.23 11.25
CA LYS A 69 4.77 1.89 12.40
C LYS A 69 4.57 0.39 12.50
N ARG A 70 4.56 -0.12 13.73
CA ARG A 70 4.31 -1.55 14.00
C ARG A 70 2.82 -1.83 13.99
N PHE A 71 2.43 -2.99 13.50
CA PHE A 71 1.07 -3.49 13.55
C PHE A 71 1.03 -4.95 13.99
N PHE A 72 0.03 -5.26 14.80
CA PHE A 72 -0.28 -6.61 15.26
C PHE A 72 -1.37 -7.19 14.39
N HIS A 73 -1.37 -8.52 14.25
CA HIS A 73 -2.52 -9.38 13.91
C HIS A 73 -3.53 -8.73 12.96
N GLY A 74 -3.55 -9.13 11.69
CA GLY A 74 -4.57 -8.62 10.81
C GLY A 74 -4.26 -8.69 9.34
N ILE A 75 -4.79 -7.70 8.64
CA ILE A 75 -4.75 -7.60 7.19
C ILE A 75 -3.55 -6.75 6.76
N LYS A 76 -2.85 -7.21 5.73
CA LYS A 76 -1.71 -6.50 5.15
C LYS A 76 -1.63 -6.74 3.65
N PHE A 77 -0.90 -5.88 2.97
CA PHE A 77 -0.34 -6.21 1.67
C PHE A 77 1.09 -6.66 1.85
N SER A 78 1.48 -7.73 1.15
CA SER A 78 2.84 -8.23 1.23
C SER A 78 3.36 -8.69 -0.13
N CYS A 79 4.65 -8.45 -0.37
CA CYS A 79 5.39 -9.11 -1.44
C CYS A 79 6.32 -10.14 -0.82
N GLY A 80 6.09 -11.41 -1.11
CA GLY A 80 6.96 -12.48 -0.61
C GLY A 80 8.37 -12.45 -1.20
N ALA A 81 8.53 -11.98 -2.43
CA ALA A 81 9.83 -11.94 -3.10
C ALA A 81 10.79 -10.91 -2.50
N CYS A 82 10.25 -9.79 -1.99
CA CYS A 82 11.04 -8.70 -1.42
C CYS A 82 10.86 -8.55 0.10
N ASP A 83 10.16 -9.50 0.72
CA ASP A 83 9.75 -9.45 2.15
C ASP A 83 9.10 -8.12 2.56
N LEU A 84 8.37 -7.51 1.62
CA LEU A 84 7.73 -6.21 1.84
C LEU A 84 6.40 -6.42 2.57
N ASN A 85 6.13 -5.58 3.58
CA ASN A 85 4.95 -5.64 4.43
C ASN A 85 4.35 -4.24 4.64
N LEU A 86 3.11 -4.08 4.18
CA LEU A 86 2.40 -2.79 4.19
C LEU A 86 1.07 -2.89 4.93
N HIS A 87 0.74 -1.86 5.72
CA HIS A 87 -0.65 -1.67 6.13
C HIS A 87 -1.54 -1.55 4.90
N VAL A 88 -2.81 -1.96 5.01
CA VAL A 88 -3.78 -1.76 3.93
C VAL A 88 -3.87 -0.29 3.52
N LYS A 89 -3.98 0.63 4.47
CA LYS A 89 -3.96 2.08 4.18
C LYS A 89 -2.65 2.58 3.61
N CYS A 90 -1.52 1.97 3.96
CA CYS A 90 -0.22 2.34 3.40
C CYS A 90 -0.02 1.81 1.98
N ALA A 91 -0.81 0.82 1.54
CA ALA A 91 -0.76 0.28 0.19
C ALA A 91 -1.84 0.88 -0.73
N LEU A 92 -2.66 1.80 -0.24
CA LEU A 92 -3.69 2.46 -1.04
C LEU A 92 -3.29 3.93 -1.20
N PRO A 93 -2.87 4.35 -2.41
CA PRO A 93 -2.60 5.75 -2.66
C PRO A 93 -3.91 6.55 -2.65
N THR A 94 -3.86 7.81 -2.24
CA THR A 94 -5.01 8.73 -2.20
C THR A 94 -5.18 9.54 -3.49
N ILE A 95 -4.87 8.97 -4.67
CA ILE A 95 -4.95 9.74 -5.94
C ILE A 95 -6.06 9.19 -6.83
N ASP A 96 -6.89 10.12 -7.28
CA ASP A 96 -8.09 9.93 -8.09
C ASP A 96 -7.85 9.92 -9.61
N SER A 97 -6.62 9.83 -10.10
CA SER A 97 -6.35 9.85 -11.56
C SER A 97 -5.09 9.11 -11.98
N GLU A 98 -5.21 8.30 -13.03
CA GLU A 98 -4.16 7.44 -13.60
C GLU A 98 -3.03 8.23 -14.28
N ASP A 99 -3.30 9.48 -14.67
CA ASP A 99 -2.34 10.41 -15.30
C ASP A 99 -1.69 11.38 -14.30
N ALA A 100 -1.89 11.16 -13.00
CA ALA A 100 -1.42 12.07 -11.97
C ALA A 100 0.12 12.11 -11.94
N LYS A 101 0.67 13.25 -12.35
CA LYS A 101 2.11 13.58 -12.22
C LYS A 101 2.54 13.79 -10.77
N GLU A 102 1.58 13.85 -9.85
CA GLU A 102 1.79 14.12 -8.44
C GLU A 102 0.90 13.23 -7.58
N ILE A 103 1.46 12.72 -6.48
CA ILE A 103 0.74 11.87 -5.56
C ILE A 103 0.89 12.33 -4.12
N GLN A 104 -0.21 12.34 -3.38
CA GLN A 104 -0.15 12.35 -1.92
C GLN A 104 -0.16 10.91 -1.44
N HIS A 105 0.84 10.55 -0.65
CA HIS A 105 0.96 9.22 -0.10
C HIS A 105 0.76 9.27 1.41
N LEU A 106 -0.14 8.46 1.97
CA LEU A 106 -0.46 8.49 3.41
C LEU A 106 0.73 8.24 4.33
N SER A 107 1.81 7.67 3.81
CA SER A 107 3.05 7.41 4.57
C SER A 107 4.12 8.48 4.39
N HIS A 108 3.90 9.48 3.52
CA HIS A 108 4.82 10.59 3.30
C HIS A 108 4.06 11.92 3.26
N PRO A 109 4.34 12.87 4.17
CA PRO A 109 3.51 14.07 4.35
C PRO A 109 3.55 15.05 3.17
N HIS A 110 4.56 14.93 2.30
CA HIS A 110 4.69 15.79 1.12
C HIS A 110 4.13 15.12 -0.13
N THR A 111 3.72 15.96 -1.08
CA THR A 111 3.42 15.52 -2.44
C THR A 111 4.68 14.97 -3.10
N LEU A 112 4.55 13.81 -3.73
CA LEU A 112 5.60 13.16 -4.52
C LEU A 112 5.33 13.45 -6.00
N ALA A 113 6.33 13.92 -6.74
CA ALA A 113 6.22 14.20 -8.17
C ALA A 113 6.83 13.07 -9.00
N LEU A 114 6.24 12.76 -10.15
CA LEU A 114 6.76 11.78 -11.10
C LEU A 114 8.00 12.36 -11.80
N VAL A 115 9.14 11.69 -11.66
CA VAL A 115 10.44 12.09 -12.21
C VAL A 115 10.96 10.96 -13.09
N GLN A 116 11.44 11.26 -14.30
CA GLN A 116 12.10 10.27 -15.14
C GLN A 116 13.47 9.90 -14.57
N ASN A 117 13.81 8.62 -14.61
CA ASN A 117 15.14 8.16 -14.24
C ASN A 117 16.02 8.19 -15.48
N ASP A 118 17.03 9.05 -15.49
CA ASP A 118 18.07 9.09 -16.52
C ASP A 118 19.26 8.22 -16.11
N GLU A 119 19.98 7.63 -17.08
CA GLU A 119 21.17 6.78 -16.87
C GLU A 119 22.43 7.58 -16.42
N GLU A 120 22.26 8.80 -15.90
CA GLU A 120 23.39 9.66 -15.56
C GLU A 120 24.28 9.01 -14.48
N TYR A 121 25.57 8.95 -14.80
CA TYR A 121 26.60 8.21 -14.06
C TYR A 121 26.76 8.75 -12.63
N GLY A 122 26.01 8.19 -11.67
CA GLY A 122 26.20 8.49 -10.24
C GLY A 122 24.97 8.53 -9.34
N SER A 123 23.74 8.36 -9.86
CA SER A 123 22.53 8.32 -9.02
C SER A 123 21.70 7.07 -9.30
N GLU A 124 21.92 6.01 -8.53
CA GLU A 124 21.03 4.84 -8.49
C GLU A 124 19.97 5.05 -7.38
N PRO A 125 18.82 5.68 -7.68
CA PRO A 125 17.77 5.86 -6.68
C PRO A 125 17.32 4.50 -6.14
N ARG A 126 17.24 4.37 -4.82
CA ARG A 126 16.67 3.19 -4.18
C ARG A 126 15.26 3.47 -3.71
N CYS A 127 14.35 2.54 -3.97
CA CYS A 127 13.00 2.63 -3.47
C CYS A 127 13.01 2.56 -1.94
N VAL A 128 12.37 3.52 -1.27
CA VAL A 128 12.34 3.58 0.19
C VAL A 128 11.62 2.38 0.80
N ALA A 129 10.65 1.80 0.10
CA ALA A 129 9.88 0.68 0.63
C ALA A 129 10.60 -0.67 0.51
N CYS A 130 11.25 -0.96 -0.61
CA CYS A 130 11.89 -2.28 -0.84
C CYS A 130 13.42 -2.26 -0.94
N ALA A 131 14.05 -1.08 -0.82
CA ALA A 131 15.49 -0.85 -0.94
C ALA A 131 16.14 -1.25 -2.29
N GLN A 132 15.33 -1.71 -3.25
CA GLN A 132 15.78 -2.07 -4.60
C GLN A 132 16.09 -0.82 -5.42
N ILE A 133 17.04 -0.96 -6.34
CA ILE A 133 17.41 0.11 -7.29
C ILE A 133 16.24 0.32 -8.25
N CYS A 134 15.84 1.58 -8.43
CA CYS A 134 14.88 1.98 -9.44
C CYS A 134 15.56 2.10 -10.80
N LEU A 135 15.48 1.04 -11.61
CA LEU A 135 16.12 0.95 -12.92
C LEU A 135 15.53 1.98 -13.89
N ALA A 136 16.42 2.69 -14.60
CA ALA A 136 16.04 3.45 -15.79
C ALA A 136 15.53 2.49 -16.89
N PRO A 137 14.63 2.93 -17.80
CA PRO A 137 14.05 4.28 -17.95
C PRO A 137 12.74 4.48 -17.17
N ALA A 138 12.36 3.55 -16.28
CA ALA A 138 11.10 3.66 -15.57
C ALA A 138 11.09 4.93 -14.68
N PRO A 139 10.04 5.77 -14.75
CA PRO A 139 9.97 6.95 -13.90
C PRO A 139 9.83 6.56 -12.42
N THR A 140 9.96 7.49 -11.50
CA THR A 140 9.78 7.29 -10.05
C THR A 140 9.09 8.49 -9.42
N PHE A 141 8.26 8.27 -8.40
CA PHE A 141 7.72 9.33 -7.57
C PHE A 141 8.75 9.78 -6.54
N ARG A 142 9.14 11.06 -6.58
CA ARG A 142 10.18 11.64 -5.72
C ARG A 142 9.69 12.82 -4.90
N CYS A 143 10.20 12.95 -3.69
CA CYS A 143 10.01 14.14 -2.87
C CYS A 143 11.23 15.06 -2.96
N ALA A 144 11.03 16.31 -3.39
CA ALA A 144 12.09 17.33 -3.45
C ALA A 144 12.61 17.77 -2.07
N ALA A 145 11.82 17.59 -1.01
CA ALA A 145 12.16 18.07 0.33
C ALA A 145 13.08 17.12 1.11
N LEU A 146 13.11 15.81 0.82
CA LEU A 146 13.78 14.82 1.68
C LEU A 146 14.40 13.60 0.93
N TYR A 147 14.64 13.65 -0.38
CA TYR A 147 15.24 12.54 -1.18
C TYR A 147 14.50 11.19 -1.09
N TYR A 148 13.17 11.18 -0.91
CA TYR A 148 12.38 9.93 -0.96
C TYR A 148 12.09 9.52 -2.40
N VAL A 149 12.17 8.22 -2.72
CA VAL A 149 11.91 7.66 -4.06
C VAL A 149 10.97 6.44 -4.01
N TYR A 150 9.96 6.43 -4.87
CA TYR A 150 8.92 5.39 -5.05
C TYR A 150 8.73 5.07 -6.54
N TRP A 151 8.19 3.92 -6.91
CA TRP A 151 7.91 3.53 -8.31
C TRP A 151 6.61 4.17 -8.85
N PRO A 152 6.33 4.19 -10.16
CA PRO A 152 5.03 4.61 -10.69
C PRO A 152 4.05 3.43 -10.67
N SER A 153 2.75 3.73 -10.55
CA SER A 153 1.74 2.74 -10.91
C SER A 153 1.70 2.59 -12.45
N THR A 154 1.67 1.38 -13.01
CA THR A 154 1.33 1.19 -14.44
C THR A 154 -0.06 0.57 -14.57
N PRO A 155 -0.83 0.92 -15.61
CA PRO A 155 -2.15 0.35 -15.81
C PRO A 155 -2.05 -1.15 -16.07
N SER A 156 -2.85 -1.93 -15.33
CA SER A 156 -3.12 -3.32 -15.67
C SER A 156 -4.03 -3.35 -16.91
N HIS A 157 -3.46 -3.30 -18.11
CA HIS A 157 -4.17 -3.76 -19.30
C HIS A 157 -4.40 -5.27 -19.14
N SER A 158 -5.65 -5.66 -18.87
CA SER A 158 -6.10 -7.03 -19.08
C SER A 158 -6.84 -7.08 -20.42
N PRO A 159 -6.67 -8.15 -21.22
CA PRO A 159 -7.31 -8.30 -22.53
C PRO A 159 -8.82 -8.50 -22.45
#